data_AF-A0A2E0H4R5-F1
#
_entry.id   AF-A0A2E0H4R5-F1
#
_cell.length_a   1.000
_cell.length_b   1.000
_cell.length_c   1.000
_cell.angle_alpha   90.00
_cell.angle_beta   90.00
_cell.angle_gamma   90.00
#
_symmetry.space_group_name_H-M   'P 1'
#
loop_
_entity.id
_entity.type
_entity.pdbx_description
1 polymer ?
#
loop_
_entity_poly.entity_id
_entity_poly.type
_entity_poly.pdbx_seq_one_letter_code
_entity_poly.pdbx_strand_id
1 'polypeptide(L)'
;MPLSSNQRELKPPPGNGYVGEVCLLVRNKAPFSITGRIQLKSRERSSFRLSRNESHKMCLTGELYGANTVSFVLTNYLTLPLFSCYTKTDRSIDVYARRRGDSWVYTATCRK
;
A
#
# COMPACT_ATOMS: atom_id res chain seq x y z
N MET A 1 0.63 -12.22 9.44
CA MET A 1 1.37 -11.64 8.30
C MET A 1 2.56 -10.90 8.83
N PRO A 2 3.70 -10.83 8.11
CA PRO A 2 4.79 -9.97 8.52
C PRO A 2 4.35 -8.49 8.44
N LEU A 3 4.71 -7.70 9.44
CA LEU A 3 4.59 -6.24 9.40
C LEU A 3 5.87 -5.70 8.74
N SER A 4 5.76 -4.95 7.64
CA SER A 4 6.91 -4.22 7.07
C SER A 4 6.95 -2.82 7.65
N SER A 5 8.15 -2.31 7.99
CA SER A 5 8.36 -1.05 8.69
C SER A 5 9.28 -0.13 7.90
N ASN A 6 8.84 1.10 7.60
CA ASN A 6 9.65 2.16 6.95
C ASN A 6 10.56 1.67 5.80
N GLN A 7 10.10 0.70 5.01
CA GLN A 7 10.82 0.16 3.88
C GLN A 7 10.34 0.84 2.60
N ARG A 8 11.25 1.12 1.67
CA ARG A 8 10.92 1.40 0.28
C ARG A 8 11.37 0.22 -0.56
N GLU A 9 10.43 -0.60 -1.02
CA GLU A 9 10.76 -1.65 -1.98
C GLU A 9 10.98 -1.03 -3.37
N LEU A 10 12.21 -1.18 -3.89
CA LEU A 10 12.65 -0.63 -5.16
C LEU A 10 12.40 -1.56 -6.35
N LYS A 11 12.32 -2.87 -6.10
CA LYS A 11 12.18 -3.89 -7.14
C LYS A 11 10.93 -4.73 -6.91
N PRO A 12 10.09 -4.94 -7.93
CA PRO A 12 8.94 -5.83 -7.82
C PRO A 12 9.34 -7.29 -7.64
N PRO A 13 8.47 -8.10 -7.01
CA PRO A 13 8.63 -9.55 -6.98
C PRO A 13 8.78 -10.13 -8.40
N PRO A 14 9.60 -11.17 -8.59
CA PRO A 14 9.78 -11.80 -9.89
C PRO A 14 8.51 -12.58 -10.32
N GLY A 15 8.45 -12.91 -11.61
CA GLY A 15 7.39 -13.73 -12.20
C GLY A 15 6.30 -12.93 -12.91
N ASN A 16 5.29 -13.65 -13.40
CA ASN A 16 4.17 -13.08 -14.13
C ASN A 16 3.13 -12.48 -13.17
N GLY A 17 2.43 -11.45 -13.65
CA GLY A 17 1.29 -10.86 -12.97
C GLY A 17 0.00 -11.17 -13.71
N TYR A 18 -1.07 -11.32 -12.95
CA TYR A 18 -2.44 -11.39 -13.48
C TYR A 18 -2.78 -10.13 -14.27
N VAL A 19 -3.59 -10.28 -15.33
CA VAL A 19 -4.17 -9.17 -16.11
C VAL A 19 -5.68 -9.21 -15.91
N GLY A 20 -6.25 -8.10 -15.43
CA GLY A 20 -7.69 -7.97 -15.24
C GLY A 20 -8.05 -6.92 -14.21
N GLU A 21 -9.28 -6.97 -13.73
CA GLU A 21 -9.76 -6.11 -12.65
C GLU A 21 -9.30 -6.67 -11.29
N VAL A 22 -8.86 -5.76 -10.42
CA VAL A 22 -8.45 -6.09 -9.07
C VAL A 22 -8.99 -5.07 -8.07
N CYS A 23 -9.58 -5.55 -6.98
CA CYS A 23 -10.06 -4.70 -5.89
C CYS A 23 -9.21 -4.90 -4.63
N LEU A 24 -8.86 -3.80 -3.97
CA LEU A 24 -8.07 -3.76 -2.75
C LEU A 24 -8.82 -2.96 -1.69
N LEU A 25 -8.72 -3.41 -0.45
CA LEU A 25 -9.26 -2.70 0.71
C LEU A 25 -8.11 -2.13 1.53
N VAL A 26 -8.03 -0.80 1.65
CA VAL A 26 -7.08 -0.14 2.55
C VAL A 26 -7.80 0.28 3.82
N ARG A 27 -7.21 0.03 4.98
CA ARG A 27 -7.74 0.40 6.30
C ARG A 27 -6.73 1.26 7.05
N ASN A 28 -7.16 2.43 7.49
CA ASN A 28 -6.33 3.29 8.30
C ASN A 28 -6.50 2.96 9.79
N LYS A 29 -5.48 2.34 10.37
CA LYS A 29 -5.35 2.07 11.81
C LYS A 29 -4.36 3.01 12.50
N ALA A 30 -3.78 3.97 11.77
CA ALA A 30 -2.94 5.01 12.34
C ALA A 30 -3.78 6.04 13.12
N PRO A 31 -3.20 6.75 14.11
CA PRO A 31 -3.94 7.71 14.94
C PRO A 31 -4.26 9.04 14.22
N PHE A 32 -4.01 9.15 12.92
CA PHE A 32 -4.20 10.36 12.11
C PHE A 32 -4.54 10.00 10.65
N SER A 33 -4.89 10.99 9.84
CA SER A 33 -5.18 10.79 8.42
C SER A 33 -3.94 10.39 7.62
N ILE A 34 -4.06 9.38 6.78
CA ILE A 34 -3.00 8.91 5.89
C ILE A 34 -3.32 9.24 4.43
N THR A 35 -2.28 9.42 3.64
CA THR A 35 -2.37 9.53 2.18
C THR A 35 -1.50 8.47 1.54
N GLY A 36 -1.91 7.97 0.39
CA GLY A 36 -1.12 7.01 -0.35
C GLY A 36 -1.70 6.73 -1.71
N ARG A 37 -1.14 5.72 -2.37
CA ARG A 37 -1.61 5.26 -3.67
C ARG A 37 -1.36 3.78 -3.85
N ILE A 38 -2.19 3.16 -4.66
CA ILE A 38 -1.94 1.87 -5.28
C ILE A 38 -1.50 2.10 -6.72
N GLN A 39 -0.55 1.30 -7.19
CA GLN A 39 -0.06 1.31 -8.55
C GLN A 39 0.06 -0.11 -9.10
N LEU A 40 -0.42 -0.31 -10.34
CA LEU A 40 -0.28 -1.53 -11.13
C LEU A 40 0.98 -1.49 -12.01
N LYS A 41 1.38 -2.64 -12.55
CA LYS A 41 2.53 -2.75 -13.47
C LYS A 41 2.27 -1.98 -14.77
N SER A 42 1.05 -2.03 -15.27
CA SER A 42 0.58 -1.28 -16.46
C SER A 42 0.43 0.23 -16.23
N ARG A 43 0.83 0.74 -15.04
CA ARG A 43 0.90 2.16 -14.64
C ARG A 43 -0.42 2.80 -14.22
N GLU A 44 -1.52 2.06 -14.22
CA GLU A 44 -2.76 2.50 -13.58
C GLU A 44 -2.50 2.70 -12.09
N ARG A 45 -3.06 3.79 -11.57
CA ARG A 45 -2.86 4.20 -10.18
C ARG A 45 -4.13 4.79 -9.63
N SER A 46 -4.37 4.55 -8.35
CA SER A 46 -5.41 5.22 -7.58
C SER A 46 -4.82 5.76 -6.29
N SER A 47 -5.02 7.06 -6.06
CA SER A 47 -4.60 7.73 -4.83
C SER A 47 -5.75 7.75 -3.83
N PHE A 48 -5.42 7.70 -2.54
CA PHE A 48 -6.39 7.79 -1.47
C PHE A 48 -5.91 8.72 -0.36
N ARG A 49 -6.90 9.28 0.34
CA ARG A 49 -6.73 9.94 1.64
C ARG A 49 -7.75 9.31 2.57
N LEU A 50 -7.29 8.81 3.71
CA LEU A 50 -8.15 8.14 4.69
C LEU A 50 -7.97 8.78 6.05
N SER A 51 -9.07 9.22 6.66
CA SER A 51 -9.09 9.66 8.05
C SER A 51 -8.83 8.48 8.99
N ARG A 52 -8.53 8.78 10.26
CA ARG A 52 -8.34 7.74 11.28
C ARG A 52 -9.55 6.79 11.31
N ASN A 53 -9.30 5.49 11.37
CA ASN A 53 -10.30 4.42 11.41
C ASN A 53 -11.16 4.26 10.16
N GLU A 54 -10.91 5.01 9.08
CA GLU A 54 -11.60 4.82 7.81
C GLU A 54 -11.02 3.65 7.02
N SER A 55 -11.85 3.11 6.13
CA SER A 55 -11.45 2.14 5.14
C SER A 55 -11.95 2.52 3.77
N HIS A 56 -11.19 2.18 2.73
CA HIS A 56 -11.57 2.46 1.36
C HIS A 56 -11.24 1.29 0.46
N LYS A 57 -12.26 0.83 -0.27
CA LYS A 57 -12.14 -0.18 -1.31
C LYS A 57 -11.92 0.54 -2.64
N MET A 58 -10.87 0.16 -3.35
CA MET A 58 -10.54 0.68 -4.66
C MET A 58 -10.37 -0.48 -5.64
N CYS A 59 -10.88 -0.33 -6.86
CA CYS A 59 -10.71 -1.30 -7.92
C CYS A 59 -9.94 -0.65 -9.08
N LEU A 60 -9.00 -1.40 -9.66
CA LEU A 60 -8.17 -0.99 -10.77
C LEU A 60 -8.14 -2.12 -11.80
N THR A 61 -8.11 -1.77 -13.08
CA THR A 61 -8.00 -2.74 -14.17
C THR A 61 -6.63 -2.58 -14.83
N GLY A 62 -5.90 -3.68 -14.97
CA GLY A 62 -4.57 -3.66 -15.58
C GLY A 62 -3.77 -4.93 -15.30
N GLU A 63 -2.46 -4.86 -15.49
CA GLU A 63 -1.50 -5.90 -15.22
C GLU A 63 -0.89 -5.73 -13.82
N LEU A 64 -0.87 -6.81 -13.03
CA LEU A 64 -0.22 -6.86 -11.73
C LEU A 64 1.30 -7.04 -11.86
N TYR A 65 2.04 -6.78 -10.79
CA TYR A 65 3.43 -7.19 -10.68
C TYR A 65 3.53 -8.70 -10.43
N GLY A 66 4.77 -9.22 -10.46
CA GLY A 66 5.04 -10.64 -10.23
C GLY A 66 4.40 -11.17 -8.94
N ALA A 67 4.06 -12.46 -8.96
CA ALA A 67 3.32 -13.14 -7.89
C ALA A 67 1.95 -12.53 -7.57
N ASN A 68 1.30 -11.90 -8.56
CA ASN A 68 -0.01 -11.24 -8.47
C ASN A 68 -0.04 -10.16 -7.39
N THR A 69 0.96 -9.28 -7.41
CA THR A 69 1.10 -8.21 -6.42
C THR A 69 0.81 -6.84 -7.00
N VAL A 70 0.41 -5.91 -6.13
CA VAL A 70 0.27 -4.48 -6.44
C VAL A 70 1.27 -3.68 -5.64
N SER A 71 1.70 -2.54 -6.19
CA SER A 71 2.54 -1.61 -5.45
C SER A 71 1.66 -0.73 -4.57
N PHE A 72 1.89 -0.78 -3.26
CA PHE A 72 1.31 0.13 -2.28
C PHE A 72 2.36 1.15 -1.86
N VAL A 73 2.00 2.42 -1.89
CA VAL A 73 2.88 3.52 -1.49
C VAL A 73 2.12 4.42 -0.51
N LEU A 74 2.64 4.53 0.70
CA LEU A 74 2.22 5.54 1.65
C LEU A 74 2.99 6.84 1.38
N THR A 75 2.32 7.98 1.41
CA THR A 75 2.92 9.29 1.16
C THR A 75 2.64 10.26 2.30
N ASN A 76 3.46 11.31 2.42
CA ASN A 76 3.14 12.47 3.25
C ASN A 76 2.17 13.43 2.53
N TYR A 77 1.86 14.56 3.17
CA TYR A 77 0.98 15.60 2.62
C TYR A 77 1.51 16.26 1.33
N LEU A 78 2.83 16.21 1.08
CA LEU A 78 3.47 16.65 -0.16
C LEU A 78 3.54 15.55 -1.22
N THR A 79 2.85 14.42 -1.01
CA THR A 79 2.86 13.24 -1.89
C THR A 79 4.23 12.56 -2.02
N LEU A 80 5.17 12.85 -1.11
CA LEU A 80 6.48 12.20 -1.06
C LEU A 80 6.34 10.81 -0.42
N PRO A 81 6.92 9.74 -1.02
CA PRO A 81 6.83 8.39 -0.46
C PRO A 81 7.44 8.29 0.94
N LEU A 82 6.69 7.76 1.91
CA LEU A 82 7.18 7.45 3.26
C LEU A 82 7.54 5.97 3.38
N PHE A 83 6.76 5.12 2.73
CA PHE A 83 6.82 3.67 2.81
C PHE A 83 6.27 3.08 1.51
N SER A 84 6.86 2.02 1.01
CA SER A 84 6.31 1.26 -0.11
C SER A 84 6.56 -0.22 0.01
N CYS A 85 5.60 -1.01 -0.45
CA CYS A 85 5.67 -2.47 -0.45
C CYS A 85 4.87 -3.05 -1.62
N TYR A 86 5.14 -4.31 -1.94
CA TYR A 86 4.27 -5.11 -2.79
C TYR A 86 3.33 -5.96 -1.95
N THR A 87 2.05 -6.01 -2.32
CA THR A 87 1.05 -6.77 -1.57
C THR A 87 0.10 -7.53 -2.50
N LYS A 88 -0.43 -8.64 -2.00
CA LYS A 88 -1.43 -9.42 -2.70
C LYS A 88 -2.81 -8.82 -2.52
N THR A 89 -3.72 -9.21 -3.40
CA THR A 89 -5.04 -8.59 -3.55
C THR A 89 -6.15 -9.37 -2.84
N ASP A 90 -5.80 -10.52 -2.26
CA ASP A 90 -6.71 -11.40 -1.52
C ASP A 90 -7.06 -10.88 -0.12
N ARG A 91 -6.44 -9.78 0.35
CA ARG A 91 -6.51 -9.33 1.75
C ARG A 91 -6.48 -7.80 1.87
N SER A 92 -6.93 -7.29 3.02
CA SER A 92 -6.87 -5.86 3.30
C SER A 92 -5.45 -5.39 3.64
N ILE A 93 -5.15 -4.15 3.27
CA ILE A 93 -3.94 -3.42 3.63
C ILE A 93 -4.26 -2.53 4.82
N ASP A 94 -3.96 -3.05 6.00
CA ASP A 94 -4.08 -2.34 7.26
C ASP A 94 -2.79 -1.56 7.51
N VAL A 95 -2.92 -0.24 7.67
CA VAL A 95 -1.82 0.72 7.87
C VAL A 95 -1.84 1.20 9.31
N TYR A 96 -0.70 1.05 10.00
CA TYR A 96 -0.50 1.48 11.37
C TYR A 96 0.64 2.50 11.43
N ALA A 97 0.60 3.36 12.44
CA ALA A 97 1.72 4.22 12.77
C ALA A 97 1.91 4.24 14.29
N ARG A 98 3.16 4.14 14.73
CA ARG A 98 3.53 4.25 16.15
C ARG A 98 4.60 5.32 16.33
N ARG A 99 4.53 6.05 17.43
CA ARG A 99 5.52 7.08 17.77
C ARG A 99 6.81 6.41 18.25
N ARG A 100 7.97 6.89 17.78
CA ARG A 100 9.31 6.50 18.23
C ARG A 100 10.17 7.76 18.37
N GLY A 101 10.30 8.25 19.60
CA GLY A 101 10.86 9.57 19.88
C GLY A 101 10.02 10.67 19.22
N ASP A 102 10.67 11.50 18.42
CA ASP A 102 10.03 12.60 17.66
C ASP A 102 9.55 12.18 16.27
N SER A 103 9.65 10.89 15.93
CA SER A 103 9.31 10.35 14.61
C SER A 103 8.14 9.37 14.66
N TRP A 104 7.52 9.14 13.49
CA TRP A 104 6.53 8.08 13.28
C TRP A 104 7.16 6.91 12.54
N VAL A 105 6.89 5.70 13.03
CA VAL A 105 7.22 4.45 12.34
C VAL A 105 5.94 3.91 11.74
N TYR A 106 5.90 3.81 10.41
CA TYR A 106 4.77 3.28 9.66
C TYR A 106 4.95 1.79 9.41
N THR A 107 3.87 1.04 9.62
CA THR A 107 3.82 -0.38 9.27
C THR A 107 2.56 -0.71 8.51
N ALA A 108 2.67 -1.53 7.47
CA ALA A 108 1.53 -2.05 6.75
C ALA A 108 1.58 -3.58 6.64
N THR A 109 0.41 -4.19 6.50
CA THR A 109 0.21 -5.64 6.32
C THR A 109 0.55 -6.10 4.89
N CYS A 110 1.75 -5.76 4.44
CA CYS A 110 2.26 -6.21 3.14
C CYS A 110 2.89 -7.60 3.26
N ARG A 111 2.98 -8.32 2.13
CA ARG A 111 3.70 -9.59 2.06
C ARG A 111 5.19 -9.32 1.80
N LYS A 112 6.07 -10.16 2.35
CA LYS A 112 7.41 -10.37 1.80
C LYS A 112 7.35 -11.53 0.82
#